data_AF-A0A8J4X9S4-F1
#
_entry.id   AF-A0A8J4X9S4-F1
#
_cell.length_a   1.000
_cell.length_b   1.000
_cell.length_c   1.000
_cell.angle_alpha   90.00
_cell.angle_beta   90.00
_cell.angle_gamma   90.00
#
_symmetry.space_group_name_H-M   'P 1'
#
loop_
_entity.id
_entity.type
_entity.pdbx_description
1 polymer ?
#
loop_
_entity_poly.entity_id
_entity_poly.type
_entity_poly.pdbx_seq_one_letter_code
_entity_poly.pdbx_strand_id
1 'polypeptide(L)'
;AFLIPYILFAVTCGVPLFLLDICIGQYTKLSPAIFWGKICPLAEGFGHGGYVISLYSAICYNMLLAWALFYLIASLSSPLPWTTCGNLWNTEDCVELMPNQVNTIPNSTQGNFSISSVIEFWEARVLNISPGIEILGIFNWEIFLCLLASWVACYFCIWKGVKSTGK
;
A
#
# COMPACT_ATOMS: atom_id res chain seq x y z
N ALA A 1 18.50 19.88 4.74
CA ALA A 1 17.48 20.86 5.13
C ALA A 1 16.19 20.70 4.29
N PHE A 2 15.40 19.65 4.55
CA PHE A 2 14.12 19.40 3.85
C PHE A 2 12.92 20.08 4.55
N LEU A 3 12.99 20.19 5.88
CA LEU A 3 11.89 20.69 6.68
C LEU A 3 11.53 22.16 6.39
N ILE A 4 12.53 23.00 6.09
CA ILE A 4 12.33 24.43 5.79
C ILE A 4 11.46 24.61 4.53
N PRO A 5 11.83 24.07 3.35
CA PRO A 5 10.97 24.19 2.17
C PRO A 5 9.63 23.48 2.35
N TYR A 6 9.58 22.33 3.04
CA TYR A 6 8.32 21.63 3.33
C TYR A 6 7.32 22.51 4.10
N ILE A 7 7.74 23.13 5.20
CA ILE A 7 6.87 24.00 6.01
C ILE A 7 6.43 25.23 5.21
N LEU A 8 7.34 25.83 4.43
CA LEU A 8 7.01 26.98 3.58
C LEU A 8 5.86 26.63 2.62
N PHE A 9 6.00 25.58 1.80
CA PHE A 9 4.98 25.17 0.83
C PHE A 9 3.70 24.63 1.50
N ALA A 10 3.82 23.97 2.66
CA ALA A 10 2.66 23.51 3.41
C ALA A 10 1.79 24.70 3.87
N VAL A 11 2.40 25.77 4.38
CA VAL A 11 1.66 26.95 4.88
C VAL A 11 1.17 27.85 3.75
N THR A 12 1.97 28.07 2.68
CA THR A 12 1.61 29.00 1.60
C THR A 12 0.74 28.38 0.51
N CYS A 13 0.82 27.07 0.29
CA CYS A 13 0.06 26.38 -0.76
C CYS A 13 -0.86 25.29 -0.20
N GLY A 14 -0.34 24.40 0.67
CA GLY A 14 -1.10 23.26 1.19
C GLY A 14 -2.33 23.66 2.00
N VAL A 15 -2.12 24.45 3.06
CA VAL A 15 -3.20 24.89 3.97
C VAL A 15 -4.26 25.72 3.23
N PRO A 16 -3.89 26.72 2.38
CA PRO A 16 -4.90 27.47 1.63
C PRO A 16 -5.74 26.61 0.68
N LEU A 17 -5.14 25.66 -0.05
CA LEU A 17 -5.87 24.76 -0.96
C LEU A 17 -6.81 23.82 -0.19
N PHE A 18 -6.35 23.25 0.92
CA PHE A 18 -7.17 22.39 1.77
C PHE A 18 -8.38 23.14 2.36
N LEU A 19 -8.16 24.37 2.86
CA LEU A 19 -9.24 25.21 3.37
C LEU A 19 -10.21 25.62 2.26
N LEU A 20 -9.72 25.92 1.07
CA LEU A 20 -10.55 26.26 -0.09
C LEU A 20 -11.50 25.10 -0.43
N ASP A 21 -11.00 23.87 -0.52
CA ASP A 21 -11.82 22.69 -0.82
C ASP A 21 -12.89 22.43 0.25
N ILE A 22 -12.53 22.57 1.53
CA ILE A 22 -13.49 22.41 2.63
C ILE A 22 -14.56 23.49 2.58
N CYS A 23 -14.18 24.76 2.44
CA CYS A 23 -15.11 25.88 2.38
C CYS A 23 -16.09 25.72 1.22
N ILE A 24 -15.60 25.33 0.03
CA ILE A 24 -16.42 25.05 -1.14
C ILE A 24 -17.39 23.88 -0.88
N GLY A 25 -16.89 22.77 -0.33
CA GLY A 25 -17.71 21.60 -0.03
C GLY A 25 -18.80 21.90 0.99
N GLN A 26 -18.49 22.66 2.04
CA GLN A 26 -19.45 23.06 3.08
C GLN A 26 -20.48 24.07 2.57
N TYR A 27 -20.06 25.04 1.75
CA TYR A 27 -20.94 26.06 1.19
C TYR A 27 -21.93 25.47 0.18
N THR A 28 -21.42 24.66 -0.75
CA THR A 28 -22.24 24.14 -1.85
C THR A 28 -23.02 22.89 -1.46
N LYS A 29 -22.51 22.06 -0.55
CA LYS A 29 -23.09 20.77 -0.14
C LYS A 29 -23.35 19.83 -1.32
N LEU A 30 -22.58 20.00 -2.40
CA LEU A 30 -22.65 19.20 -3.61
C LEU A 30 -21.37 18.39 -3.77
N SER A 31 -21.45 17.27 -4.49
CA SER A 31 -20.26 16.51 -4.86
C SER A 31 -19.46 17.24 -5.96
N PRO A 32 -18.13 17.07 -6.02
CA PRO A 32 -17.25 17.78 -6.96
C PRO A 32 -17.68 17.72 -8.43
N ALA A 33 -18.19 16.58 -8.91
CA ALA A 33 -18.68 16.44 -10.29
C ALA A 33 -19.84 17.39 -10.63
N ILE A 34 -20.80 17.53 -9.71
CA ILE A 34 -21.97 18.41 -9.91
C ILE A 34 -21.58 19.87 -9.66
N PHE A 35 -20.70 20.10 -8.70
CA PHE A 35 -20.19 21.42 -8.34
C PHE A 35 -19.50 22.11 -9.52
N TRP A 36 -18.56 21.43 -10.18
CA TRP A 36 -17.78 22.03 -11.27
C TRP A 36 -18.65 22.44 -12.45
N GLY A 37 -19.62 21.61 -12.84
CA GLY A 37 -20.59 21.95 -13.89
C GLY A 37 -21.44 23.18 -13.57
N LYS A 38 -21.70 23.48 -12.29
CA LYS A 38 -22.46 24.67 -11.86
C LYS A 38 -21.64 25.95 -11.82
N ILE A 39 -20.34 25.87 -11.56
CA ILE A 39 -19.45 27.05 -11.55
C ILE A 39 -18.93 27.36 -12.94
N CYS A 40 -18.36 26.35 -13.61
CA CYS A 40 -17.76 26.49 -14.92
C CYS A 40 -17.99 25.19 -15.71
N PRO A 41 -18.92 25.17 -16.68
CA PRO A 41 -19.24 23.95 -17.43
C PRO A 41 -18.03 23.39 -18.19
N LEU A 42 -17.05 24.23 -18.55
CA LEU A 42 -15.79 23.78 -19.16
C LEU A 42 -14.94 22.92 -18.20
N ALA A 43 -15.07 23.15 -16.89
CA ALA A 43 -14.31 22.45 -15.85
C ALA A 43 -15.05 21.22 -15.27
N GLU A 44 -16.21 20.84 -15.81
CA GLU A 44 -17.00 19.70 -15.33
C GLU A 44 -16.18 18.38 -15.30
N GLY A 45 -15.28 18.22 -16.27
CA GLY A 45 -14.38 17.06 -16.36
C GLY A 45 -13.46 16.88 -15.14
N PHE A 46 -13.11 17.95 -14.41
CA PHE A 46 -12.28 17.85 -13.20
C PHE A 46 -12.96 17.01 -12.11
N GLY A 47 -14.27 17.16 -11.93
CA GLY A 47 -15.00 16.41 -10.92
C GLY A 47 -15.13 14.93 -11.27
N HIS A 48 -15.38 14.60 -12.54
CA HIS A 48 -15.40 13.21 -13.01
C HIS A 48 -14.00 12.57 -12.96
N GLY A 49 -12.96 13.31 -13.33
CA GLY A 49 -11.56 12.87 -13.19
C GLY A 49 -11.21 12.53 -11.74
N GLY A 50 -11.70 13.32 -10.79
CA GLY A 50 -11.55 13.05 -9.35
C GLY A 50 -12.13 11.70 -8.92
N TYR A 51 -13.28 11.29 -9.47
CA TYR A 51 -13.84 9.96 -9.18
C TYR A 51 -12.99 8.83 -9.76
N VAL A 52 -12.48 8.99 -10.97
CA VAL A 52 -11.60 7.99 -11.61
C VAL A 52 -10.31 7.84 -10.80
N ILE A 53 -9.68 8.95 -10.40
CA ILE A 53 -8.48 8.93 -9.55
C ILE A 53 -8.80 8.25 -8.21
N SER A 54 -9.92 8.59 -7.57
CA SER A 54 -10.34 7.98 -6.31
C SER A 54 -10.57 6.47 -6.43
N LEU A 55 -11.09 6.00 -7.56
CA LEU A 55 -11.28 4.57 -7.84
C LEU A 55 -9.94 3.84 -7.94
N TYR A 56 -8.98 4.37 -8.71
CA TYR A 56 -7.64 3.79 -8.81
C TYR A 56 -6.93 3.80 -7.45
N SER A 57 -7.01 4.90 -6.71
CA SER A 57 -6.47 4.97 -5.35
C SER A 57 -7.11 3.93 -4.45
N ALA A 58 -8.44 3.75 -4.48
CA ALA A 58 -9.12 2.75 -3.67
C ALA A 58 -8.63 1.32 -3.95
N ILE A 59 -8.40 0.97 -5.23
CA ILE A 59 -7.87 -0.34 -5.62
C ILE A 59 -6.45 -0.53 -5.06
N CYS A 60 -5.56 0.44 -5.27
CA CYS A 60 -4.17 0.36 -4.80
C CYS A 60 -4.08 0.32 -3.27
N TYR A 61 -4.86 1.14 -2.56
CA TYR A 61 -4.85 1.15 -1.10
C TYR A 61 -5.45 -0.13 -0.50
N ASN A 62 -6.48 -0.71 -1.10
CA ASN A 62 -7.00 -2.01 -0.65
C ASN A 62 -5.97 -3.13 -0.84
N MET A 63 -5.13 -3.07 -1.87
CA MET A 63 -4.00 -4.00 -2.01
C MET A 63 -2.98 -3.85 -0.89
N LEU A 64 -2.62 -2.61 -0.50
CA LEU A 64 -1.74 -2.37 0.66
C LEU A 64 -2.33 -2.93 1.96
N LEU A 65 -3.64 -2.75 2.17
CA LEU A 65 -4.34 -3.32 3.32
C LEU A 65 -4.33 -4.85 3.30
N ALA A 66 -4.47 -5.48 2.13
CA ALA A 66 -4.39 -6.92 1.97
C ALA A 66 -3.02 -7.47 2.37
N TRP A 67 -1.94 -6.82 1.92
CA TRP A 67 -0.58 -7.17 2.33
C TRP A 67 -0.38 -6.98 3.84
N ALA A 68 -0.82 -5.84 4.40
CA ALA A 68 -0.72 -5.61 5.84
C ALA A 68 -1.49 -6.67 6.65
N LEU A 69 -2.69 -7.06 6.22
CA LEU A 69 -3.49 -8.11 6.85
C LEU A 69 -2.79 -9.48 6.75
N PHE A 70 -2.21 -9.81 5.61
CA PHE A 70 -1.44 -11.03 5.42
C PHE A 70 -0.25 -11.09 6.39
N TYR A 71 0.55 -10.03 6.48
CA TYR A 71 1.65 -9.93 7.43
C TYR A 71 1.18 -9.98 8.89
N LEU A 72 0.03 -9.38 9.20
CA LEU A 72 -0.56 -9.44 10.54
C LEU A 72 -0.89 -10.89 10.92
N ILE A 73 -1.54 -11.64 10.03
CA ILE A 73 -1.87 -13.06 10.26
C ILE A 73 -0.58 -13.89 10.38
N ALA A 74 0.39 -13.67 9.49
CA ALA A 74 1.68 -14.37 9.50
C ALA A 74 2.50 -14.09 10.76
N SER A 75 2.36 -12.91 11.38
CA SER A 75 3.04 -12.56 12.63
C SER A 75 2.52 -13.30 13.87
N LEU A 76 1.40 -14.01 13.76
CA LEU A 76 0.90 -14.90 14.82
C LEU A 76 1.66 -16.24 14.88
N SER A 77 2.51 -16.53 13.89
CA SER A 77 3.32 -17.75 13.85
C SER A 77 4.66 -17.55 14.58
N SER A 78 5.13 -18.61 15.25
CA SER A 78 6.46 -18.66 15.89
C SER A 78 7.21 -19.91 15.41
N PRO A 79 8.38 -19.80 14.76
CA PRO A 79 9.10 -18.57 14.40
C PRO A 79 8.42 -17.77 13.27
N LEU A 80 8.81 -16.50 13.11
CA LEU A 80 8.26 -15.65 12.05
C LEU A 80 8.75 -16.15 10.67
N PRO A 81 7.89 -16.18 9.64
CA PRO A 81 8.24 -16.82 8.38
C PRO A 81 9.36 -16.11 7.59
N TRP A 82 9.58 -14.82 7.83
CA TRP A 82 10.64 -14.02 7.20
C TRP A 82 11.94 -13.95 8.01
N THR A 83 12.07 -14.72 9.10
CA THR A 83 13.32 -14.74 9.89
C THR A 83 14.24 -15.89 9.52
N THR A 84 13.75 -16.90 8.79
CA THR A 84 14.50 -18.13 8.48
C THR A 84 14.58 -18.40 6.99
N CYS A 85 15.69 -19.01 6.56
CA CYS A 85 15.90 -19.43 5.19
C CYS A 85 15.39 -20.86 4.89
N GLY A 86 14.81 -21.57 5.87
CA GLY A 86 14.32 -22.95 5.72
C GLY A 86 12.92 -23.13 5.10
N ASN A 87 12.37 -22.16 4.37
CA ASN A 87 11.03 -22.23 3.80
C ASN A 87 11.03 -22.67 2.32
N LEU A 88 9.87 -23.15 1.84
CA LEU A 88 9.68 -23.65 0.46
C LEU A 88 9.90 -22.62 -0.64
N TRP A 89 9.79 -21.33 -0.31
CA TRP A 89 9.93 -20.23 -1.26
C TRP A 89 11.33 -19.63 -1.30
N ASN A 90 12.24 -20.08 -0.44
CA ASN A 90 13.57 -19.50 -0.35
C ASN A 90 14.51 -20.14 -1.39
N THR A 91 15.46 -19.35 -1.89
CA THR A 91 16.50 -19.85 -2.80
C THR A 91 17.78 -20.22 -2.05
N GLU A 92 18.73 -20.84 -2.76
CA GLU A 92 20.05 -21.19 -2.19
C GLU A 92 20.87 -19.95 -1.80
N ASP A 93 20.52 -18.77 -2.34
CA ASP A 93 21.19 -17.50 -2.07
C ASP A 93 20.62 -16.75 -0.85
N CYS A 94 19.67 -17.37 -0.12
CA CYS A 94 19.03 -16.79 1.05
C CYS A 94 19.99 -16.64 2.24
N VAL A 95 20.00 -15.46 2.86
CA VAL A 95 20.74 -15.18 4.10
C VAL A 95 19.81 -14.76 5.23
N GLU A 96 19.99 -15.39 6.39
CA GLU A 96 19.31 -15.01 7.64
C GLU A 96 19.97 -13.77 8.25
N LEU A 97 19.15 -12.79 8.67
CA LEU A 97 19.62 -11.60 9.37
C LEU A 97 19.96 -11.98 10.83
N MET A 98 21.10 -12.64 11.03
CA MET A 98 21.53 -13.06 12.37
C MET A 98 21.89 -11.85 13.25
N PRO A 99 21.34 -11.74 14.47
CA PRO A 99 21.94 -10.96 15.53
C PRO A 99 23.08 -11.78 16.13
N ASN A 100 24.32 -11.46 15.76
CA ASN A 100 25.56 -11.95 16.37
C ASN A 100 25.74 -13.48 16.44
N GLN A 101 26.32 -14.08 15.40
CA GLN A 101 27.44 -15.00 15.64
C GLN A 101 28.61 -14.64 14.72
N VAL A 102 29.55 -13.92 15.32
CA VAL A 102 30.97 -14.15 15.05
C VAL A 102 31.20 -15.63 15.32
N ASN A 103 31.48 -16.43 14.28
CA ASN A 103 32.34 -17.60 14.33
C ASN A 103 32.71 -18.04 12.91
N THR A 104 33.91 -17.61 12.51
CA THR A 104 34.90 -18.41 11.77
C THR A 104 34.45 -19.18 10.54
N ILE A 105 34.55 -18.56 9.35
CA ILE A 105 35.31 -19.04 8.17
C ILE A 105 35.65 -17.79 7.31
N PRO A 106 36.91 -17.36 7.19
CA PRO A 106 37.29 -16.24 6.34
C PRO A 106 37.61 -16.76 4.93
N ASN A 107 36.63 -17.36 4.23
CA ASN A 107 36.85 -17.77 2.83
C ASN A 107 35.58 -18.00 2.00
N SER A 108 34.47 -17.35 2.32
CA SER A 108 33.45 -17.12 1.29
C SER A 108 33.64 -15.70 0.78
N THR A 109 34.07 -15.57 -0.47
CA THR A 109 33.77 -14.35 -1.23
C THR A 109 32.28 -14.10 -1.05
N GLN A 110 31.93 -13.02 -0.35
CA GLN A 110 30.56 -12.56 -0.26
C GLN A 110 30.11 -12.33 -1.70
N GLY A 111 29.41 -13.33 -2.26
CA GLY A 111 28.95 -13.30 -3.62
C GLY A 111 28.03 -12.08 -3.75
N ASN A 112 28.14 -11.37 -4.86
CA ASN A 112 27.32 -10.17 -5.16
C ASN A 112 25.80 -10.46 -5.26
N PHE A 113 25.32 -11.61 -4.79
CA PHE A 113 23.97 -12.14 -4.99
C PHE A 113 23.28 -12.65 -3.72
N SER A 114 23.77 -12.33 -2.50
CA SER A 114 23.05 -12.72 -1.29
C SER A 114 21.77 -11.89 -1.09
N ILE A 115 20.62 -12.57 -0.98
CA ILE A 115 19.31 -11.94 -0.76
C ILE A 115 18.87 -12.23 0.67
N SER A 116 18.39 -11.21 1.39
CA SER A 116 17.90 -11.41 2.75
C SER A 116 16.59 -12.20 2.76
N SER A 117 16.41 -13.08 3.74
CA SER A 117 15.16 -13.83 4.00
C SER A 117 13.89 -12.95 4.01
N VAL A 118 13.99 -11.68 4.40
CA VAL A 118 12.87 -10.72 4.38
C VAL A 118 12.47 -10.32 2.95
N ILE A 119 13.46 -10.08 2.09
CA ILE A 119 13.24 -9.72 0.69
C ILE A 119 12.67 -10.94 -0.06
N GLU A 120 13.23 -12.13 0.14
CA GLU A 120 12.69 -13.34 -0.48
C GLU A 120 11.25 -13.63 -0.03
N PHE A 121 10.94 -13.43 1.26
CA PHE A 121 9.57 -13.57 1.72
C PHE A 121 8.62 -12.59 1.00
N TRP A 122 9.03 -11.33 0.81
CA TRP A 122 8.22 -10.35 0.10
C TRP A 122 8.06 -10.69 -1.39
N GLU A 123 9.15 -10.98 -2.09
CA GLU A 123 9.17 -11.14 -3.54
C GLU A 123 8.65 -12.51 -4.00
N ALA A 124 9.09 -13.59 -3.35
CA ALA A 124 8.75 -14.96 -3.75
C ALA A 124 7.45 -15.45 -3.11
N ARG A 125 7.20 -15.13 -1.84
CA ARG A 125 6.01 -15.63 -1.11
C ARG A 125 4.81 -14.70 -1.17
N VAL A 126 4.97 -13.42 -0.85
CA VAL A 126 3.84 -12.47 -0.78
C VAL A 126 3.42 -12.02 -2.18
N LEU A 127 4.36 -11.48 -2.96
CA LEU A 127 4.09 -10.97 -4.30
C LEU A 127 4.01 -12.08 -5.34
N ASN A 128 4.85 -13.13 -5.19
CA ASN A 128 5.05 -14.16 -6.22
C ASN A 128 5.35 -13.52 -7.59
N ILE A 129 6.42 -12.72 -7.62
CA ILE A 129 6.78 -11.87 -8.77
C ILE A 129 6.98 -12.72 -10.03
N SER A 130 6.30 -12.34 -11.12
CA SER A 130 6.52 -12.94 -12.43
C SER A 130 7.78 -12.36 -13.11
N PRO A 131 8.41 -13.08 -14.04
CA PRO A 131 9.64 -12.61 -14.71
C PRO A 131 9.46 -11.37 -15.59
N GLY A 132 8.21 -10.96 -15.88
CA GLY A 132 7.93 -9.75 -16.66
C GLY A 132 6.45 -9.40 -16.69
N ILE A 133 6.14 -8.17 -17.08
CA ILE A 133 4.76 -7.64 -17.12
C ILE A 133 3.86 -8.36 -18.13
N GLU A 134 4.45 -8.91 -19.19
CA GLU A 134 3.75 -9.65 -20.24
C GLU A 134 3.25 -11.03 -19.77
N ILE A 135 3.86 -11.55 -18.71
CA ILE A 135 3.57 -12.88 -18.18
C ILE A 135 2.84 -12.69 -16.86
N LEU A 136 1.53 -12.93 -16.91
CA LEU A 136 0.73 -13.00 -15.69
C LEU A 136 1.18 -14.22 -14.89
N GLY A 137 1.69 -13.97 -13.67
CA GLY A 137 2.17 -15.01 -12.76
C GLY A 137 1.07 -15.95 -12.27
N ILE A 138 1.43 -16.84 -11.35
CA ILE A 138 0.47 -17.78 -10.76
C ILE A 138 -0.43 -17.05 -9.76
N PHE A 139 -1.72 -17.40 -9.78
CA PHE A 139 -2.72 -16.84 -8.89
C PHE A 139 -2.43 -17.14 -7.40
N ASN A 140 -2.21 -16.10 -6.59
CA ASN A 140 -1.97 -16.24 -5.15
C ASN A 140 -3.30 -16.16 -4.36
N TRP A 141 -3.88 -17.32 -4.01
CA TRP A 141 -5.18 -17.40 -3.36
C TRP A 141 -5.22 -16.80 -1.95
N GLU A 142 -4.11 -16.84 -1.20
CA GLU A 142 -4.04 -16.30 0.15
C GLU A 142 -4.17 -14.77 0.15
N ILE A 143 -3.48 -14.10 -0.77
CA ILE A 143 -3.57 -12.65 -0.96
C ILE A 143 -4.95 -12.26 -1.49
N PHE A 144 -5.54 -13.06 -2.39
CA PHE A 144 -6.91 -12.83 -2.86
C PHE A 144 -7.91 -12.85 -1.71
N LEU A 145 -7.81 -13.81 -0.78
CA LEU A 145 -8.67 -13.85 0.40
C LEU A 145 -8.44 -12.64 1.32
N CYS A 146 -7.19 -12.23 1.53
CA CYS A 146 -6.88 -11.03 2.31
C CYS A 146 -7.46 -9.77 1.65
N LEU A 147 -7.38 -9.66 0.32
CA LEU A 147 -7.96 -8.57 -0.45
C LEU A 147 -9.48 -8.55 -0.35
N LEU A 148 -10.14 -9.71 -0.47
CA LEU A 148 -11.58 -9.83 -0.26
C LEU A 148 -11.97 -9.39 1.15
N ALA A 149 -11.22 -9.81 2.17
CA ALA A 149 -11.45 -9.39 3.55
C ALA A 149 -11.29 -7.87 3.74
N SER A 150 -10.27 -7.25 3.14
CA SER A 150 -10.08 -5.78 3.15
C SER A 150 -11.26 -5.05 2.52
N TRP A 151 -11.73 -5.50 1.35
CA TRP A 151 -12.90 -4.91 0.69
C TRP A 151 -14.17 -5.05 1.53
N VAL A 152 -14.41 -6.22 2.12
CA VAL A 152 -15.56 -6.47 3.00
C VAL A 152 -15.50 -5.57 4.23
N ALA A 153 -14.33 -5.43 4.85
CA ALA A 153 -14.13 -4.53 5.99
C ALA A 153 -14.41 -3.06 5.60
N CYS A 154 -13.83 -2.58 4.49
CA CYS A 154 -14.09 -1.23 3.98
C CYS A 154 -15.58 -1.01 3.67
N TYR A 155 -16.26 -2.00 3.09
CA TYR A 155 -17.69 -1.92 2.84
C TYR A 155 -18.48 -1.73 4.15
N PHE A 156 -18.22 -2.54 5.18
CA PHE A 156 -18.90 -2.41 6.47
C PHE A 156 -18.64 -1.07 7.16
N CYS A 157 -17.42 -0.50 7.03
CA CYS A 157 -17.09 0.82 7.56
C CYS A 157 -17.88 1.97 6.90
N ILE A 158 -18.29 1.79 5.64
CA ILE A 158 -18.95 2.83 4.83
C ILE A 158 -20.46 2.58 4.72
N TRP A 159 -20.96 1.35 4.86
CA TRP A 159 -22.33 0.97 4.52
C TRP A 159 -23.39 1.84 5.23
N LYS A 160 -23.21 2.17 6.50
CA LYS A 160 -24.15 3.03 7.25
C LYS A 160 -23.91 4.55 7.03
N GLY A 161 -23.08 4.90 6.06
CA GLY A 161 -22.71 6.26 5.68
C GLY A 161 -21.84 6.97 6.72
N VAL A 162 -21.78 8.29 6.61
CA VAL A 162 -20.93 9.17 7.44
C VAL A 162 -21.18 9.04 8.94
N LYS A 163 -22.37 8.60 9.36
CA LYS A 163 -22.71 8.35 10.77
C LYS A 163 -22.01 7.12 11.36
N SER A 164 -21.57 6.20 10.50
CA SER A 164 -20.83 4.99 10.88
C SER A 164 -19.33 5.16 10.70
N THR A 165 -18.90 5.87 9.65
CA THR A 165 -17.48 6.10 9.37
C THR A 165 -16.79 6.94 10.45
N GLY A 166 -17.55 7.77 11.20
CA GLY A 166 -17.01 8.57 12.30
C GLY A 166 -16.98 7.88 13.68
N LYS A 167 -17.28 6.58 13.75
CA LYS A 167 -17.20 5.77 14.98
C LYS A 167 -16.08 4.75 14.87
#